data_AF-A0A0D0S1B1-F1
#
_entry.id   AF-A0A0D0S1B1-F1
#
_cell.length_a   1.000
_cell.length_b   1.000
_cell.length_c   1.000
_cell.angle_alpha   90.00
_cell.angle_beta   90.00
_cell.angle_gamma   90.00
#
_symmetry.space_group_name_H-M   'P 1'
#
loop_
_entity.id
_entity.type
_entity.pdbx_description
1 polymer ?
#
loop_
_entity_poly.entity_id
_entity_poly.type
_entity_poly.pdbx_seq_one_letter_code
_entity_poly.pdbx_strand_id
1 'polypeptide(L)'
;MTTGRIDTIDAYFQKVSRVNKWNSFLFWFSVFCSIAVFFTNNKPTVNYIMNIIFIITTVLYFIINNWLTLFLLREAQNKRRIHLLSDSLGVNLDDEQTNLYYNNSQSPSIIRLGVNVFENSLFTWRITEEMAKNERLKVSLYVLIWLLVMLIREVNLNFIAIIAQTLFTSGLIVNYVKLEILRNSCAQLFNEFRQIFLINGLNTNHQIVATILSLVFRYETVVASMGVHLSSKIFHRINPAVTDEWESVKRNLHL
;
A
#
# COMPACT_ATOMS: atom_id res chain seq x y z
N MET A 1 24.62 -15.79 20.29
CA MET A 1 24.28 -14.66 19.39
C MET A 1 22.78 -14.73 19.15
N THR A 2 22.05 -13.67 19.47
CA THR A 2 20.58 -13.66 19.45
C THR A 2 20.07 -13.97 18.04
N THR A 3 19.53 -15.17 17.85
CA THR A 3 18.86 -15.69 16.64
C THR A 3 17.49 -15.03 16.43
N GLY A 4 17.40 -13.72 16.69
CA GLY A 4 16.20 -12.93 16.49
C GLY A 4 16.13 -12.37 15.07
N ARG A 5 14.90 -12.19 14.56
CA ARG A 5 14.64 -11.38 13.37
C ARG A 5 15.12 -9.94 13.65
N ILE A 6 15.97 -9.42 12.78
CA ILE A 6 16.43 -8.02 12.80
C ILE A 6 15.91 -7.41 11.49
N ASP A 7 15.34 -6.21 11.53
CA ASP A 7 14.95 -5.47 10.33
C ASP A 7 15.02 -3.97 10.65
N THR A 8 16.19 -3.36 10.45
CA THR A 8 16.39 -1.92 10.73
C THR A 8 15.50 -1.05 9.82
N ILE A 9 15.13 -1.55 8.64
CA ILE A 9 14.26 -0.88 7.68
C ILE A 9 12.83 -0.74 8.23
N ASP A 10 12.39 -1.62 9.13
CA ASP A 10 11.06 -1.53 9.76
C ASP A 10 10.85 -0.19 10.48
N ALA A 11 11.91 0.42 11.02
CA ALA A 11 11.82 1.74 11.67
C ALA A 11 11.28 2.83 10.72
N TYR A 12 11.65 2.78 9.43
CA TYR A 12 11.13 3.69 8.40
C TYR A 12 9.63 3.45 8.16
N PHE A 13 9.20 2.18 8.06
CA PHE A 13 7.78 1.83 7.90
C PHE A 13 6.94 2.12 9.16
N GLN A 14 7.53 2.04 10.35
CA GLN A 14 6.89 2.47 11.60
C GLN A 14 6.69 3.99 11.63
N LYS A 15 7.65 4.78 11.13
CA LYS A 15 7.50 6.24 10.97
C LYS A 15 6.34 6.56 10.01
N VAL A 16 6.29 5.90 8.85
CA VAL A 16 5.18 6.01 7.89
C VAL A 16 3.84 5.66 8.57
N SER A 17 3.79 4.54 9.30
CA SER A 17 2.58 4.08 9.97
C SER A 17 2.07 5.05 11.05
N ARG A 18 2.97 5.69 11.81
CA ARG A 18 2.60 6.71 12.80
C ARG A 18 2.00 7.95 12.15
N VAL A 19 2.66 8.48 11.11
CA VAL A 19 2.16 9.67 10.40
C VAL A 19 0.85 9.36 9.67
N ASN A 20 0.70 8.16 9.10
CA ASN A 20 -0.53 7.74 8.45
C ASN A 20 -1.75 7.70 9.38
N LYS A 21 -1.56 7.36 10.67
CA LYS A 21 -2.64 7.43 11.68
C LYS A 21 -3.14 8.87 11.88
N TRP A 22 -2.21 9.82 12.02
CA TRP A 22 -2.56 11.25 12.12
C TRP A 22 -3.21 11.78 10.84
N ASN A 23 -2.68 11.38 9.68
CA ASN A 23 -3.27 11.72 8.38
C ASN A 23 -4.72 11.24 8.26
N SER A 24 -4.98 9.98 8.66
CA SER A 24 -6.32 9.39 8.68
C SER A 24 -7.26 10.12 9.64
N PHE A 25 -6.77 10.50 10.83
CA PHE A 25 -7.54 11.28 11.79
C PHE A 25 -7.92 12.65 11.22
N LEU A 26 -6.95 13.39 10.66
CA LEU A 26 -7.20 14.71 10.06
C LEU A 26 -8.19 14.64 8.91
N PHE A 27 -8.12 13.59 8.09
CA PHE A 27 -9.09 13.35 7.02
C PHE A 27 -10.51 13.19 7.59
N TRP A 28 -10.73 12.26 8.52
CA TRP A 28 -12.07 12.05 9.10
C TRP A 28 -12.56 13.27 9.88
N PHE A 29 -11.66 14.00 10.54
CA PHE A 29 -11.99 15.25 11.19
C PHE A 29 -12.41 16.32 10.17
N SER A 30 -11.75 16.43 9.02
CA SER A 30 -12.17 17.36 7.95
C SER A 30 -13.54 17.01 7.38
N VAL A 31 -13.86 15.72 7.22
CA VAL A 31 -15.19 15.25 6.78
C VAL A 31 -16.26 15.63 7.81
N PHE A 32 -15.96 15.42 9.10
CA PHE A 32 -16.86 15.82 10.18
C PHE A 32 -17.08 17.33 10.19
N CYS A 33 -16.02 18.13 10.09
CA CYS A 33 -16.11 19.58 10.04
C CYS A 33 -16.92 20.08 8.84
N SER A 34 -16.75 19.49 7.65
CA SER A 34 -17.51 19.89 6.46
C SER A 34 -19.01 19.67 6.62
N ILE A 35 -19.41 18.57 7.26
CA ILE A 35 -20.81 18.29 7.60
C ILE A 35 -21.29 19.26 8.69
N ALA A 36 -20.50 19.51 9.73
CA ALA A 36 -20.87 20.40 10.83
C ALA A 36 -21.05 21.87 10.40
N VAL A 37 -20.28 22.35 9.41
CA VAL A 37 -20.47 23.68 8.81
C VAL A 37 -21.88 23.86 8.27
N PHE A 38 -22.46 22.83 7.66
CA PHE A 38 -23.83 22.90 7.13
C PHE A 38 -24.88 23.12 8.23
N PHE A 39 -24.79 22.39 9.34
CA PHE A 39 -25.76 22.49 10.43
C PHE A 39 -25.63 23.78 11.27
N THR A 40 -24.51 24.50 11.15
CA THR A 40 -24.27 25.73 11.90
C THR A 40 -24.73 27.00 11.17
N ASN A 41 -25.28 26.86 9.95
CA ASN A 41 -25.64 27.99 9.08
C ASN A 41 -26.61 28.99 9.75
N ASN A 42 -27.44 28.53 10.69
CA ASN A 42 -28.40 29.38 11.42
C ASN A 42 -27.75 30.28 12.48
N LYS A 43 -26.44 30.11 12.79
CA LYS A 43 -25.70 30.88 13.80
C LYS A 43 -24.41 31.45 13.18
N PRO A 44 -24.41 32.71 12.72
CA PRO A 44 -23.30 33.29 11.93
C PRO A 44 -21.92 33.16 12.59
N THR A 45 -21.81 33.48 13.88
CA THR A 45 -20.52 33.41 14.61
C THR A 45 -19.99 31.98 14.73
N VAL A 46 -20.88 31.01 15.01
CA VAL A 46 -20.50 29.59 15.12
C VAL A 46 -20.09 29.06 13.75
N ASN A 47 -20.86 29.39 12.70
CA ASN A 47 -20.55 29.00 11.34
C ASN A 47 -19.18 29.53 10.88
N TYR A 48 -18.87 30.80 11.18
CA TYR A 48 -17.57 31.40 10.87
C TYR A 48 -16.41 30.65 11.52
N ILE A 49 -16.50 30.36 12.82
CA ILE A 49 -15.47 29.60 13.56
C ILE A 49 -15.31 28.19 12.97
N MET A 50 -16.42 27.51 12.67
CA MET A 50 -16.38 26.16 12.08
C MET A 50 -15.73 26.14 10.70
N ASN A 51 -15.99 27.14 9.86
CA ASN A 51 -15.33 27.28 8.57
C ASN A 51 -13.81 27.48 8.72
N ILE A 52 -13.36 28.30 9.67
CA ILE A 52 -11.92 28.47 9.95
C ILE A 52 -11.28 27.13 10.35
N ILE A 53 -11.90 26.39 11.28
CA ILE A 53 -11.41 25.08 11.72
C ILE A 53 -11.34 24.10 10.53
N PHE A 54 -12.38 24.08 9.70
CA PHE A 54 -12.43 23.23 8.50
C PHE A 54 -11.30 23.55 7.51
N ILE A 55 -11.07 24.84 7.23
CA ILE A 55 -10.00 25.29 6.31
C ILE A 55 -8.63 24.90 6.86
N ILE A 56 -8.34 25.21 8.14
CA ILE A 56 -7.06 24.88 8.77
C ILE A 56 -6.82 23.36 8.74
N THR A 57 -7.83 22.57 9.11
CA THR A 57 -7.74 21.10 9.09
C THR A 57 -7.45 20.57 7.69
N THR A 58 -8.13 21.11 6.68
CA THR A 58 -7.96 20.68 5.28
C THR A 58 -6.56 21.01 4.75
N VAL A 59 -6.03 22.19 5.08
CA VAL A 59 -4.65 22.58 4.73
C VAL A 59 -3.63 21.68 5.42
N LEU A 60 -3.80 21.42 6.73
CA LEU A 60 -2.91 20.52 7.47
C LEU A 60 -2.96 19.09 6.93
N TYR A 61 -4.15 18.57 6.63
CA TYR A 61 -4.33 17.27 5.98
C TYR A 61 -3.57 17.24 4.65
N PHE A 62 -3.75 18.24 3.79
CA PHE A 62 -3.07 18.32 2.50
C PHE A 62 -1.53 18.27 2.64
N ILE A 63 -0.96 19.07 3.55
CA ILE A 63 0.49 19.12 3.79
C ILE A 63 1.01 17.77 4.30
N ILE A 64 0.37 17.21 5.33
CA ILE A 64 0.79 15.95 5.95
C ILE A 64 0.65 14.78 4.98
N ASN A 65 -0.43 14.74 4.20
CA ASN A 65 -0.66 13.70 3.20
C ASN A 65 0.41 13.73 2.10
N ASN A 66 0.77 14.91 1.60
CA ASN A 66 1.84 15.05 0.61
C ASN A 66 3.22 14.71 1.19
N TRP A 67 3.51 15.11 2.43
CA TRP A 67 4.76 14.74 3.08
C TRP A 67 4.87 13.22 3.29
N LEU A 68 3.79 12.58 3.74
CA LEU A 68 3.69 11.13 3.92
C LEU A 68 3.95 10.38 2.61
N THR A 69 3.25 10.77 1.54
CA THR A 69 3.25 10.04 0.26
C THR A 69 4.49 10.31 -0.59
N LEU A 70 4.93 11.57 -0.70
CA LEU A 70 6.03 11.96 -1.59
C LEU A 70 7.42 11.76 -0.97
N PHE A 71 7.53 11.79 0.37
CA PHE A 71 8.81 11.69 1.06
C PHE A 71 8.91 10.42 1.90
N LEU A 72 8.12 10.29 2.98
CA LEU A 72 8.31 9.23 3.97
C LEU A 72 8.14 7.83 3.37
N LEU A 73 7.06 7.60 2.62
CA LEU A 73 6.81 6.30 2.00
C LEU A 73 7.87 5.99 0.93
N ARG A 74 8.25 6.98 0.14
CA ARG A 74 9.25 6.82 -0.93
C ARG A 74 10.63 6.51 -0.37
N GLU A 75 11.01 7.13 0.74
CA GLU A 75 12.25 6.85 1.47
C GLU A 75 12.27 5.41 2.00
N ALA A 76 11.20 4.99 2.68
CA ALA A 76 11.07 3.63 3.21
C ALA A 76 11.12 2.56 2.10
N GLN A 77 10.42 2.78 1.00
CA GLN A 77 10.45 1.91 -0.17
C GLN A 77 11.84 1.89 -0.83
N ASN A 78 12.52 3.04 -0.90
CA ASN A 78 13.87 3.10 -1.46
C ASN A 78 14.87 2.27 -0.65
N LYS A 79 14.85 2.38 0.68
CA LYS A 79 15.65 1.54 1.58
C LYS A 79 15.34 0.05 1.38
N ARG A 80 14.06 -0.32 1.26
CA ARG A 80 13.68 -1.72 1.00
C ARG A 80 14.22 -2.24 -0.34
N ARG A 81 14.26 -1.42 -1.39
CA ARG A 81 14.80 -1.79 -2.71
C ARG A 81 16.32 -1.96 -2.71
N ILE A 82 17.03 -1.03 -2.08
CA ILE A 82 18.48 -1.14 -1.89
C ILE A 82 18.78 -2.47 -1.19
N HIS A 83 18.04 -2.76 -0.13
CA HIS A 83 18.23 -3.97 0.64
C HIS A 83 17.83 -5.26 -0.09
N LEU A 84 16.78 -5.23 -0.93
CA LEU A 84 16.44 -6.34 -1.83
C LEU A 84 17.62 -6.68 -2.74
N LEU A 85 18.26 -5.67 -3.34
CA LEU A 85 19.43 -5.87 -4.18
C LEU A 85 20.63 -6.37 -3.36
N SER A 86 20.84 -5.81 -2.16
CA SER A 86 21.94 -6.22 -1.28
C SER A 86 21.84 -7.70 -0.90
N ASP A 87 20.68 -8.16 -0.45
CA ASP A 87 20.43 -9.57 -0.13
C ASP A 87 20.55 -10.47 -1.36
N SER A 88 19.92 -10.05 -2.46
CA SER A 88 19.81 -10.91 -3.63
C SER A 88 21.14 -11.08 -4.36
N LEU A 89 22.00 -10.06 -4.36
CA LEU A 89 23.29 -10.06 -5.05
C LEU A 89 24.49 -10.25 -4.12
N GLY A 90 24.27 -10.28 -2.81
CA GLY A 90 25.33 -10.52 -1.81
C GLY A 90 26.33 -9.37 -1.71
N VAL A 91 25.89 -8.14 -1.95
CA VAL A 91 26.72 -6.93 -1.91
C VAL A 91 26.08 -5.91 -0.98
N ASN A 92 26.81 -5.38 0.00
CA ASN A 92 26.27 -4.35 0.89
C ASN A 92 26.23 -3.00 0.15
N LEU A 93 25.03 -2.55 -0.21
CA LEU A 93 24.80 -1.23 -0.83
C LEU A 93 24.51 -0.11 0.19
N ASP A 94 24.17 -0.48 1.42
CA ASP A 94 23.98 0.42 2.56
C ASP A 94 24.38 -0.25 3.88
N ASP A 95 24.24 0.47 4.98
CA ASP A 95 24.56 0.07 6.35
C ASP A 95 23.38 -0.55 7.11
N GLU A 96 22.25 -0.73 6.44
CA GLU A 96 21.05 -1.36 7.00
C GLU A 96 21.25 -2.86 7.21
N GLN A 97 20.59 -3.42 8.22
CA GLN A 97 20.68 -4.85 8.53
C GLN A 97 19.29 -5.47 8.60
N THR A 98 19.12 -6.56 7.86
CA THR A 98 17.99 -7.46 8.08
C THR A 98 18.48 -8.89 8.24
N ASN A 99 17.90 -9.60 9.20
CA ASN A 99 18.06 -11.03 9.39
C ASN A 99 16.68 -11.70 9.29
N LEU A 100 16.57 -12.75 8.47
CA LEU A 100 15.34 -13.54 8.23
C LEU A 100 14.19 -12.77 7.56
N TYR A 101 14.45 -11.60 6.94
CA TYR A 101 13.46 -10.95 6.07
C TYR A 101 13.37 -11.66 4.72
N TYR A 102 14.51 -11.89 4.07
CA TYR A 102 14.64 -12.80 2.94
C TYR A 102 15.21 -14.12 3.45
N ASN A 103 14.49 -15.22 3.23
CA ASN A 103 14.82 -16.54 3.75
C ASN A 103 14.90 -17.62 2.65
N ASN A 104 14.94 -17.19 1.39
CA ASN A 104 15.10 -18.08 0.24
C ASN A 104 16.53 -18.66 0.20
N SER A 105 16.64 -19.94 -0.16
CA SER A 105 17.85 -20.76 -0.05
C SER A 105 18.87 -20.55 -1.18
N GLN A 106 18.47 -19.87 -2.26
CA GLN A 106 19.32 -19.70 -3.45
C GLN A 106 20.53 -18.82 -3.11
N SER A 107 21.68 -19.14 -3.68
CA SER A 107 22.89 -18.32 -3.53
C SER A 107 22.71 -16.94 -4.17
N PRO A 108 23.46 -15.92 -3.72
CA PRO A 108 23.43 -14.58 -4.31
C PRO A 108 23.52 -14.61 -5.84
N SER A 109 22.47 -14.14 -6.51
CA SER A 109 22.29 -14.22 -7.98
C SER A 109 21.03 -13.46 -8.43
N ILE A 110 20.90 -13.26 -9.75
CA ILE A 110 19.65 -12.77 -10.36
C ILE A 110 18.49 -13.75 -10.14
N ILE A 111 18.78 -15.05 -10.00
CA ILE A 111 17.77 -16.05 -9.64
C ILE A 111 17.24 -15.77 -8.22
N ARG A 112 18.12 -15.56 -7.23
CA ARG A 112 17.70 -15.19 -5.87
C ARG A 112 16.86 -13.92 -5.88
N LEU A 113 17.24 -12.91 -6.67
CA LEU A 113 16.44 -11.68 -6.86
C LEU A 113 15.04 -12.00 -7.39
N GLY A 114 14.95 -12.83 -8.44
CA GLY A 114 13.69 -13.26 -9.01
C GLY A 114 12.81 -14.02 -8.01
N VAL A 115 13.38 -14.95 -7.25
CA VAL A 115 12.66 -15.74 -6.23
C VAL A 115 12.18 -14.85 -5.08
N ASN A 116 13.01 -13.93 -4.59
CA ASN A 116 12.62 -12.96 -3.56
C ASN A 116 11.46 -12.08 -4.02
N VAL A 117 11.50 -11.58 -5.27
CA VAL A 117 10.41 -10.75 -5.81
C VAL A 117 9.17 -11.57 -6.13
N PHE A 118 9.34 -12.83 -6.51
CA PHE A 118 8.23 -13.77 -6.70
C PHE A 118 7.47 -13.99 -5.39
N GLU A 119 8.17 -14.26 -4.28
CA GLU A 119 7.57 -14.31 -2.95
C GLU A 119 6.90 -12.99 -2.58
N ASN A 120 7.60 -11.86 -2.74
CA ASN A 120 7.06 -10.54 -2.43
C ASN A 120 5.77 -10.23 -3.22
N SER A 121 5.67 -10.69 -4.47
CA SER A 121 4.48 -10.53 -5.30
C SER A 121 3.28 -11.30 -4.73
N LEU A 122 3.50 -12.51 -4.20
CA LEU A 122 2.47 -13.30 -3.52
C LEU A 122 1.99 -12.59 -2.26
N PHE A 123 2.91 -12.19 -1.39
CA PHE A 123 2.57 -11.49 -0.14
C PHE A 123 1.83 -10.19 -0.42
N THR A 124 2.32 -9.38 -1.36
CA THR A 124 1.66 -8.12 -1.73
C THR A 124 0.27 -8.37 -2.28
N TRP A 125 0.10 -9.38 -3.14
CA TRP A 125 -1.22 -9.77 -3.66
C TRP A 125 -2.20 -10.16 -2.53
N ARG A 126 -1.80 -11.08 -1.64
CA ARG A 126 -2.67 -11.56 -0.56
C ARG A 126 -3.02 -10.47 0.46
N ILE A 127 -2.06 -9.61 0.80
CA ILE A 127 -2.31 -8.48 1.70
C ILE A 127 -3.28 -7.48 1.06
N THR A 128 -3.04 -7.12 -0.20
CA THR A 128 -3.89 -6.14 -0.91
C THR A 128 -5.29 -6.70 -1.19
N GLU A 129 -5.44 -8.01 -1.38
CA GLU A 129 -6.74 -8.69 -1.47
C GLU A 129 -7.56 -8.54 -0.19
N GLU A 130 -6.96 -8.75 0.97
CA GLU A 130 -7.61 -8.55 2.26
C GLU A 130 -7.91 -7.07 2.56
N MET A 131 -6.99 -6.17 2.19
CA MET A 131 -7.23 -4.73 2.30
C MET A 131 -8.41 -4.28 1.42
N ALA A 132 -8.47 -4.80 0.18
CA ALA A 132 -9.51 -4.45 -0.78
C ALA A 132 -10.91 -4.82 -0.30
N LYS A 133 -11.10 -5.93 0.41
CA LYS A 133 -12.41 -6.31 1.00
C LYS A 133 -12.97 -5.20 1.89
N ASN A 134 -12.13 -4.64 2.76
CA ASN A 134 -12.53 -3.57 3.68
C ASN A 134 -12.74 -2.25 2.94
N GLU A 135 -11.85 -1.89 2.01
CA GLU A 135 -11.98 -0.64 1.25
C GLU A 135 -13.18 -0.66 0.32
N ARG A 136 -13.49 -1.79 -0.32
CA ARG A 136 -14.73 -1.97 -1.11
C ARG A 136 -15.96 -1.69 -0.27
N LEU A 137 -16.07 -2.29 0.91
CA LEU A 137 -17.22 -2.07 1.78
C LEU A 137 -17.36 -0.60 2.17
N LYS A 138 -16.26 0.07 2.53
CA LYS A 138 -16.26 1.50 2.87
C LYS A 138 -16.72 2.34 1.68
N VAL A 139 -16.08 2.19 0.52
CA VAL A 139 -16.40 2.94 -0.70
C VAL A 139 -17.85 2.71 -1.10
N SER A 140 -18.32 1.45 -1.13
CA SER A 140 -19.70 1.10 -1.48
C SER A 140 -20.71 1.70 -0.51
N LEU A 141 -20.46 1.62 0.80
CA LEU A 141 -21.35 2.22 1.81
C LEU A 141 -21.41 3.74 1.66
N TYR A 142 -20.27 4.40 1.44
CA TYR A 142 -20.23 5.85 1.24
C TYR A 142 -20.96 6.28 -0.03
N VAL A 143 -20.71 5.61 -1.16
CA VAL A 143 -21.41 5.88 -2.42
C VAL A 143 -22.91 5.64 -2.27
N LEU A 144 -23.32 4.58 -1.59
CA LEU A 144 -24.73 4.30 -1.31
C LEU A 144 -25.37 5.42 -0.47
N ILE A 145 -24.74 5.83 0.63
CA ILE A 145 -25.25 6.93 1.47
C ILE A 145 -25.37 8.21 0.65
N TRP A 146 -24.35 8.54 -0.16
CA TRP A 146 -24.37 9.72 -1.01
C TRP A 146 -25.51 9.67 -2.04
N LEU A 147 -25.74 8.53 -2.69
CA LEU A 147 -26.87 8.32 -3.61
C LEU A 147 -28.22 8.46 -2.89
N LEU A 148 -28.38 7.86 -1.70
CA LEU A 148 -29.62 7.96 -0.92
C LEU A 148 -29.91 9.41 -0.51
N VAL A 149 -28.90 10.17 -0.09
CA VAL A 149 -29.04 11.60 0.26
C VAL A 149 -29.46 12.42 -0.96
N MET A 150 -28.97 12.09 -2.16
CA MET A 150 -29.39 12.76 -3.40
C MET A 150 -30.85 12.51 -3.78
N LEU A 151 -31.44 11.39 -3.35
CA LEU A 151 -32.85 11.08 -3.62
C LEU A 151 -33.81 11.86 -2.72
N ILE A 152 -33.32 12.44 -1.61
CA ILE A 152 -34.14 13.23 -0.68
C ILE A 152 -34.25 14.66 -1.23
N ARG A 153 -35.40 14.99 -1.81
CA ARG A 153 -35.67 16.28 -2.46
C ARG A 153 -35.52 17.51 -1.55
N GLU A 154 -35.67 17.33 -0.24
CA GLU A 154 -35.52 18.39 0.76
C GLU A 154 -34.06 18.71 1.12
N VAL A 155 -33.11 17.85 0.72
CA VAL A 155 -31.69 18.09 0.99
C VAL A 155 -31.16 19.16 0.04
N ASN A 156 -30.50 20.15 0.61
CA ASN A 156 -29.88 21.22 -0.15
C ASN A 156 -28.78 20.67 -1.09
N LEU A 157 -28.85 21.00 -2.38
CA LEU A 157 -27.85 20.59 -3.38
C LEU A 157 -26.42 21.03 -3.00
N ASN A 158 -26.26 22.14 -2.30
CA ASN A 158 -24.95 22.58 -1.79
C ASN A 158 -24.35 21.58 -0.80
N PHE A 159 -25.19 20.94 0.03
CA PHE A 159 -24.74 19.90 0.97
C PHE A 159 -24.28 18.65 0.24
N ILE A 160 -25.05 18.21 -0.76
CA ILE A 160 -24.69 17.08 -1.64
C ILE A 160 -23.36 17.35 -2.35
N ALA A 161 -23.16 18.58 -2.85
CA ALA A 161 -21.93 19.00 -3.52
C ALA A 161 -20.72 18.97 -2.58
N ILE A 162 -20.86 19.42 -1.33
CA ILE A 162 -19.78 19.37 -0.32
C ILE A 162 -19.36 17.93 -0.03
N ILE A 163 -20.33 17.01 0.11
CA ILE A 163 -20.03 15.58 0.32
C ILE A 163 -19.31 15.02 -0.91
N ALA A 164 -19.81 15.28 -2.12
CA ALA A 164 -19.18 14.84 -3.35
C ALA A 164 -17.75 15.37 -3.49
N GLN A 165 -17.55 16.67 -3.27
CA GLN A 165 -16.23 17.30 -3.33
C GLN A 165 -15.28 16.68 -2.29
N THR A 166 -15.74 16.45 -1.07
CA THR A 166 -14.92 15.78 -0.04
C THR A 166 -14.52 14.37 -0.48
N LEU A 167 -15.41 13.60 -1.11
CA LEU A 167 -15.13 12.25 -1.61
C LEU A 167 -14.07 12.24 -2.72
N PHE A 168 -14.20 13.13 -3.71
CA PHE A 168 -13.27 13.18 -4.83
C PHE A 168 -11.94 13.83 -4.46
N THR A 169 -11.96 14.89 -3.66
CA THR A 169 -10.76 15.63 -3.25
C THR A 169 -9.93 14.90 -2.19
N SER A 170 -10.55 14.11 -1.33
CA SER A 170 -9.82 13.34 -0.31
C SER A 170 -8.95 12.22 -0.86
N GLY A 171 -9.17 11.82 -2.11
CA GLY A 171 -8.48 10.70 -2.72
C GLY A 171 -8.96 9.34 -2.24
N LEU A 172 -10.11 9.24 -1.55
CA LEU A 172 -10.65 7.95 -1.09
C LEU A 172 -10.85 6.97 -2.26
N ILE A 173 -11.53 7.41 -3.33
CA ILE A 173 -11.73 6.61 -4.54
C ILE A 173 -10.39 6.35 -5.23
N VAL A 174 -9.52 7.36 -5.31
CA VAL A 174 -8.20 7.24 -5.96
C VAL A 174 -7.33 6.19 -5.24
N ASN A 175 -7.30 6.19 -3.91
CA ASN A 175 -6.56 5.23 -3.09
C ASN A 175 -7.14 3.82 -3.23
N TYR A 176 -8.47 3.70 -3.32
CA TYR A 176 -9.12 2.42 -3.63
C TYR A 176 -8.72 1.90 -5.02
N VAL A 177 -8.75 2.74 -6.05
CA VAL A 177 -8.33 2.37 -7.41
C VAL A 177 -6.86 1.93 -7.44
N LYS A 178 -5.97 2.70 -6.79
CA LYS A 178 -4.55 2.33 -6.66
C LYS A 178 -4.36 0.97 -5.98
N LEU A 179 -5.12 0.69 -4.93
CA LEU A 179 -5.10 -0.59 -4.23
C LEU A 179 -5.52 -1.75 -5.15
N GLU A 180 -6.58 -1.58 -5.95
CA GLU A 180 -7.03 -2.60 -6.90
C GLU A 180 -6.03 -2.83 -8.05
N ILE A 181 -5.43 -1.75 -8.57
CA ILE A 181 -4.37 -1.85 -9.59
C ILE A 181 -3.18 -2.63 -9.02
N LEU A 182 -2.72 -2.29 -7.81
CA LEU A 182 -1.62 -3.00 -7.15
C LEU A 182 -1.95 -4.49 -6.96
N ARG A 183 -3.15 -4.80 -6.44
CA ARG A 183 -3.61 -6.18 -6.23
C ARG A 183 -3.57 -7.00 -7.51
N ASN A 184 -4.21 -6.50 -8.56
CA ASN A 184 -4.29 -7.21 -9.84
C ASN A 184 -2.91 -7.36 -10.49
N SER A 185 -2.08 -6.31 -10.43
CA SER A 185 -0.72 -6.34 -10.98
C SER A 185 0.16 -7.36 -10.27
N CYS A 186 0.09 -7.44 -8.93
CA CYS A 186 0.85 -8.43 -8.17
C CYS A 186 0.35 -9.86 -8.41
N ALA A 187 -0.96 -10.07 -8.54
CA ALA A 187 -1.51 -11.37 -8.92
C ALA A 187 -1.02 -11.82 -10.31
N GLN A 188 -0.99 -10.89 -11.28
CA GLN A 188 -0.46 -11.16 -12.60
C GLN A 188 1.04 -11.47 -12.57
N LEU A 189 1.84 -10.62 -11.90
CA LEU A 189 3.29 -10.82 -11.75
C LEU A 189 3.62 -12.16 -11.10
N PHE A 190 2.88 -12.54 -10.05
CA PHE A 190 3.03 -13.86 -9.41
C PHE A 190 2.85 -14.99 -10.42
N ASN A 191 1.79 -14.94 -11.23
CA ASN A 191 1.55 -15.96 -12.25
C ASN A 191 2.63 -15.98 -13.34
N GLU A 192 3.13 -14.82 -13.75
CA GLU A 192 4.22 -14.71 -14.74
C GLU A 192 5.54 -15.29 -14.19
N PHE A 193 5.92 -14.95 -12.94
CA PHE A 193 7.07 -15.58 -12.28
C PHE A 193 6.89 -17.10 -12.17
N ARG A 194 5.71 -17.55 -11.76
CA ARG A 194 5.40 -18.97 -11.65
C ARG A 194 5.59 -19.69 -12.98
N GLN A 195 5.14 -19.12 -14.09
CA GLN A 195 5.33 -19.70 -15.43
C GLN A 195 6.81 -19.79 -15.81
N ILE A 196 7.60 -18.74 -15.55
CA ILE A 196 9.03 -18.73 -15.85
C ILE A 196 9.76 -19.82 -15.07
N PHE A 197 9.52 -19.92 -13.77
CA PHE A 197 10.17 -20.93 -12.93
C PHE A 197 9.64 -22.35 -13.20
N LEU A 198 8.38 -22.52 -13.61
CA LEU A 198 7.84 -23.83 -13.98
C LEU A 198 8.49 -24.39 -15.26
N ILE A 199 8.69 -23.54 -16.27
CA ILE A 199 9.25 -23.96 -17.56
C ILE A 199 10.77 -24.16 -17.47
N ASN A 200 11.46 -23.25 -16.77
CA ASN A 200 12.91 -23.18 -16.82
C ASN A 200 13.60 -23.73 -15.56
N GLY A 201 12.86 -23.93 -14.47
CA GLY A 201 13.46 -24.22 -13.16
C GLY A 201 14.40 -23.10 -12.72
N LEU A 202 15.52 -23.49 -12.12
CA LEU A 202 16.62 -22.58 -11.73
C LEU A 202 17.66 -22.37 -12.86
N ASN A 203 17.41 -22.90 -14.06
CA ASN A 203 18.36 -22.74 -15.17
C ASN A 203 18.44 -21.27 -15.61
N THR A 204 19.67 -20.83 -15.90
CA THR A 204 19.94 -19.45 -16.31
C THR A 204 20.47 -19.41 -17.73
N ASN A 205 19.82 -18.62 -18.57
CA ASN A 205 20.38 -18.12 -19.82
C ASN A 205 20.10 -16.61 -19.93
N HIS A 206 20.70 -15.95 -20.92
CA HIS A 206 20.55 -14.50 -21.08
C HIS A 206 19.07 -14.06 -21.26
N GLN A 207 18.24 -14.87 -21.90
CA GLN A 207 16.82 -14.57 -22.09
C GLN A 207 16.06 -14.64 -20.77
N ILE A 208 16.25 -15.71 -19.98
CA ILE A 208 15.61 -15.90 -18.67
C ILE A 208 16.02 -14.79 -17.72
N VAL A 209 17.31 -14.44 -17.68
CA VAL A 209 17.83 -13.34 -16.86
C VAL A 209 17.15 -12.01 -17.23
N ALA A 210 17.05 -11.70 -18.53
CA ALA A 210 16.38 -10.49 -18.98
C ALA A 210 14.89 -10.48 -18.62
N THR A 211 14.20 -11.62 -18.74
CA THR A 211 12.79 -11.75 -18.35
C THR A 211 12.60 -11.57 -16.85
N ILE A 212 13.43 -12.21 -16.00
CA ILE A 212 13.38 -12.03 -14.55
C ILE A 212 13.58 -10.56 -14.18
N LEU A 213 14.59 -9.90 -14.76
CA LEU A 213 14.82 -8.48 -14.51
C LEU A 213 13.64 -7.61 -14.96
N SER A 214 13.03 -7.91 -16.10
CA SER A 214 11.81 -7.22 -16.56
C SER A 214 10.67 -7.35 -15.55
N LEU A 215 10.44 -8.55 -15.01
CA LEU A 215 9.41 -8.80 -14.00
C LEU A 215 9.72 -8.08 -12.67
N VAL A 216 10.98 -8.11 -12.25
CA VAL A 216 11.46 -7.40 -11.05
C VAL A 216 11.23 -5.89 -11.20
N PHE A 217 11.63 -5.30 -12.32
CA PHE A 217 11.40 -3.87 -12.55
C PHE A 217 9.92 -3.52 -12.63
N ARG A 218 9.08 -4.37 -13.24
CA ARG A 218 7.63 -4.17 -13.26
C ARG A 218 7.05 -4.20 -11.84
N TYR A 219 7.45 -5.16 -11.02
CA TYR A 219 7.04 -5.22 -9.61
C TYR A 219 7.41 -3.95 -8.85
N GLU A 220 8.68 -3.56 -8.88
CA GLU A 220 9.16 -2.38 -8.15
C GLU A 220 8.54 -1.08 -8.65
N THR A 221 8.29 -0.98 -9.95
CA THR A 221 7.62 0.18 -10.56
C THR A 221 6.16 0.27 -10.11
N VAL A 222 5.42 -0.85 -10.10
CA VAL A 222 4.03 -0.88 -9.67
C VAL A 222 3.92 -0.54 -8.17
N VAL A 223 4.75 -1.16 -7.32
CA VAL A 223 4.74 -0.89 -5.87
C VAL A 223 5.06 0.58 -5.57
N ALA A 224 6.08 1.14 -6.24
CA ALA A 224 6.49 2.53 -6.04
C ALA A 224 5.46 3.53 -6.60
N SER A 225 4.89 3.27 -7.77
CA SER A 225 3.94 4.19 -8.42
C SER A 225 2.57 4.20 -7.74
N MET A 226 2.10 3.06 -7.24
CA MET A 226 0.83 2.98 -6.54
C MET A 226 0.93 3.64 -5.16
N GLY A 227 2.09 3.56 -4.49
CA GLY A 227 2.32 4.22 -3.21
C GLY A 227 1.33 3.77 -2.12
N VAL A 228 0.89 2.51 -2.19
CA VAL A 228 -0.03 1.92 -1.22
C VAL A 228 0.77 1.41 -0.03
N HIS A 229 0.47 1.92 1.17
CA HIS A 229 1.06 1.42 2.41
C HIS A 229 0.35 0.15 2.86
N LEU A 230 1.06 -0.98 2.86
CA LEU A 230 0.51 -2.28 3.23
C LEU A 230 0.20 -2.35 4.74
N SER A 231 -0.89 -3.03 5.09
CA SER A 231 -1.32 -3.15 6.48
C SER A 231 -0.51 -4.22 7.22
N SER A 232 0.33 -3.80 8.18
CA SER A 232 1.08 -4.71 9.06
C SER A 232 0.15 -5.63 9.86
N LYS A 233 -1.02 -5.14 10.28
CA LYS A 233 -2.02 -5.95 11.00
C LYS A 233 -2.52 -7.10 10.13
N ILE A 234 -2.83 -6.82 8.86
CA ILE A 234 -3.28 -7.84 7.91
C ILE A 234 -2.13 -8.81 7.61
N PHE A 235 -0.92 -8.29 7.37
CA PHE A 235 0.27 -9.09 7.16
C PHE A 235 0.45 -10.12 8.29
N HIS A 236 0.55 -9.71 9.55
CA HIS A 236 0.74 -10.64 10.67
C HIS A 236 -0.39 -11.66 10.81
N ARG A 237 -1.63 -11.27 10.49
CA ARG A 237 -2.80 -12.15 10.54
C ARG A 237 -2.74 -13.26 9.49
N ILE A 238 -2.33 -12.95 8.26
CA ILE A 238 -2.33 -13.91 7.15
C ILE A 238 -0.97 -14.58 6.92
N ASN A 239 0.10 -14.07 7.54
CA ASN A 239 1.47 -14.52 7.32
C ASN A 239 1.63 -16.04 7.42
N PRO A 240 1.13 -16.75 8.45
CA PRO A 240 1.27 -18.21 8.52
C PRO A 240 0.70 -18.92 7.28
N ALA A 241 -0.53 -18.57 6.88
CA ALA A 241 -1.20 -19.19 5.74
C ALA A 241 -0.52 -18.86 4.40
N VAL A 242 -0.05 -17.63 4.23
CA VAL A 242 0.63 -17.21 2.99
C VAL A 242 2.05 -17.79 2.90
N THR A 243 2.75 -17.94 4.04
CA THR A 243 4.01 -18.67 4.10
C THR A 243 3.81 -20.14 3.72
N ASP A 244 2.77 -20.80 4.22
CA ASP A 244 2.46 -22.18 3.83
C ASP A 244 2.14 -22.32 2.32
N GLU A 245 1.42 -21.34 1.76
CA GLU A 245 1.17 -21.23 0.32
C GLU A 245 2.50 -21.09 -0.45
N TRP A 246 3.39 -20.22 -0.01
CA TRP A 246 4.71 -20.03 -0.61
C TRP A 246 5.57 -21.30 -0.55
N GLU A 247 5.61 -21.98 0.60
CA GLU A 247 6.32 -23.25 0.73
C GLU A 247 5.77 -24.32 -0.22
N SER A 248 4.44 -24.35 -0.43
CA SER A 248 3.84 -25.23 -1.43
C SER A 248 4.27 -24.87 -2.86
N VAL A 249 4.37 -23.58 -3.18
CA VAL A 249 4.83 -23.10 -4.49
C VAL A 249 6.28 -23.53 -4.73
N LYS A 250 7.16 -23.33 -3.75
CA LYS A 250 8.57 -23.77 -3.85
C LYS A 250 8.69 -25.26 -4.07
N ARG A 251 7.96 -26.09 -3.32
CA ARG A 251 7.93 -27.54 -3.51
C ARG A 251 7.49 -27.94 -4.91
N ASN A 252 6.45 -27.30 -5.44
CA ASN A 252 5.90 -27.60 -6.77
C ASN A 252 6.83 -27.17 -7.92
N LEU A 253 7.71 -26.20 -7.68
CA LEU A 253 8.62 -25.65 -8.68
C LEU A 253 10.08 -26.11 -8.49
N HIS A 254 10.35 -26.94 -7.47
CA HIS A 254 11.68 -27.37 -7.08
C HIS A 254 12.66 -26.20 -6.87
N LEU A 255 12.18 -25.14 -6.24
CA LEU A 255 12.97 -23.95 -5.88
C LEU A 255 13.76 -24.17 -4.59
#